data_AF-A0A7S1FQE9-F1
#
_entry.id   AF-A0A7S1FQE9-F1
#
_cell.length_a   1.000
_cell.length_b   1.000
_cell.length_c   1.000
_cell.angle_alpha   90.00
_cell.angle_beta   90.00
_cell.angle_gamma   90.00
#
_symmetry.space_group_name_H-M   'P 1'
#
loop_
_entity.id
_entity.type
_entity.pdbx_description
1 polymer ?
#
loop_
_entity_poly.entity_id
_entity_poly.type
_entity_poly.pdbx_seq_one_letter_code
_entity_poly.pdbx_strand_id
1 'polypeptide(L)'
;MKKKIMATKSKPRKYQIELYLEALLQNMIIVLPTGTGKTLIAAMLLLKFKSLNPKHMGLFVVDRIPLVFQQGHYLEEQTDLRVSKICGENKNRLKMQQLNQQKFDILVITAGCL
;
A
#
# COMPACT_ATOMS: atom_id res chain seq x y z
N MET A 1 -13.43 8.92 -24.27
CA MET A 1 -13.43 8.64 -22.81
C MET A 1 -11.99 8.56 -22.31
N LYS A 2 -11.48 9.60 -21.65
CA LYS A 2 -10.17 9.52 -20.98
C LYS A 2 -10.34 8.66 -19.73
N LYS A 3 -10.02 7.35 -19.82
CA LYS A 3 -9.90 6.48 -18.64
C LYS A 3 -8.91 7.16 -17.68
N LYS A 4 -9.37 7.46 -16.47
CA LYS A 4 -8.57 8.03 -15.38
C LYS A 4 -7.59 6.93 -14.92
N ILE A 5 -6.47 6.79 -15.62
CA ILE A 5 -5.55 5.64 -15.48
C ILE A 5 -4.72 5.72 -14.19
N MET A 6 -4.62 6.87 -13.51
CA MET A 6 -3.78 7.01 -12.31
C MET A 6 -4.52 7.64 -11.14
N ALA A 7 -4.73 6.83 -10.11
CA ALA A 7 -5.40 7.16 -8.87
C ALA A 7 -4.42 7.56 -7.75
N THR A 8 -3.15 7.81 -8.09
CA THR A 8 -2.17 8.39 -7.16
C THR A 8 -2.04 9.89 -7.38
N LYS A 9 -1.77 10.66 -6.31
CA LYS A 9 -1.57 12.12 -6.43
C LYS A 9 -0.35 12.47 -7.28
N SER A 10 0.72 11.68 -7.20
CA SER A 10 1.89 11.82 -8.08
C SER A 10 1.69 11.15 -9.43
N LYS A 11 2.22 11.77 -10.49
CA LYS A 11 2.27 11.19 -11.83
C LYS A 11 3.42 10.16 -11.92
N PRO A 12 3.16 8.89 -12.22
CA PRO A 12 4.20 7.87 -12.37
C PRO A 12 4.99 8.04 -13.68
N ARG A 13 6.24 7.60 -13.64
CA ARG A 13 7.15 7.50 -14.80
C ARG A 13 6.81 6.26 -15.64
N LYS A 14 7.19 6.26 -16.93
CA LYS A 14 6.88 5.17 -17.87
C LYS A 14 7.20 3.77 -17.33
N TYR A 15 8.42 3.55 -16.82
CA TYR A 15 8.81 2.26 -16.26
C TYR A 15 7.97 1.83 -15.04
N GLN A 16 7.47 2.78 -14.24
CA GLN A 16 6.61 2.46 -13.09
C GLN A 16 5.24 1.98 -13.55
N ILE A 17 4.76 2.50 -14.69
CA ILE A 17 3.50 2.09 -15.32
C ILE A 17 3.65 0.68 -15.88
N GLU A 18 4.74 0.41 -16.60
CA GLU A 18 5.03 -0.90 -17.18
C GLU A 18 5.07 -1.98 -16.09
N LEU A 19 5.86 -1.75 -15.03
CA LEU A 19 5.95 -2.67 -13.88
C LEU A 19 4.60 -2.85 -13.16
N TYR A 20 3.82 -1.77 -13.03
CA TYR A 20 2.49 -1.83 -12.46
C TYR A 20 1.54 -2.70 -13.30
N LEU A 21 1.52 -2.52 -14.62
CA LEU A 21 0.66 -3.28 -15.52
C LEU A 21 1.03 -4.77 -15.51
N GLU A 22 2.31 -5.09 -15.45
CA GLU A 22 2.76 -6.48 -15.37
C GLU A 22 2.42 -7.12 -14.02
N ALA A 23 2.60 -6.40 -12.92
CA ALA A 23 2.24 -6.85 -11.57
C ALA A 23 0.72 -6.99 -11.33
N LEU A 24 -0.14 -6.45 -12.21
CA LEU A 24 -1.57 -6.73 -12.18
C LEU A 24 -1.93 -8.10 -12.75
N LEU A 25 -1.07 -8.68 -13.59
CA LEU A 25 -1.33 -9.94 -14.28
C LEU A 25 -0.79 -11.14 -13.51
N GLN A 26 0.26 -10.95 -12.72
CA GLN A 26 0.96 -12.01 -12.01
C GLN A 26 1.67 -11.51 -10.75
N ASN A 27 1.97 -12.44 -9.83
CA ASN A 27 2.84 -12.17 -8.69
C ASN A 27 4.27 -11.94 -9.19
N MET A 28 4.92 -10.88 -8.69
CA MET A 28 6.24 -10.46 -9.17
C MET A 28 7.11 -9.91 -8.04
N ILE A 29 8.42 -10.13 -8.14
CA ILE A 29 9.44 -9.42 -7.37
C ILE A 29 10.01 -8.27 -8.21
N ILE A 30 9.79 -7.03 -7.78
CA ILE A 30 10.30 -5.83 -8.47
C ILE A 30 11.63 -5.40 -7.85
N VAL A 31 12.70 -5.49 -8.63
CA VAL A 31 14.06 -5.08 -8.23
C VAL A 31 14.39 -3.73 -8.87
N LEU A 32 14.44 -2.67 -8.06
CA LEU A 32 14.84 -1.33 -8.50
C LEU A 32 15.77 -0.68 -7.45
N PRO A 33 16.68 0.25 -7.83
CA PRO A 33 17.47 1.04 -6.89
C PRO A 33 16.60 1.87 -5.92
N THR A 34 17.13 2.25 -4.76
CA THR A 34 16.46 3.20 -3.84
C THR A 34 16.24 4.56 -4.52
N GLY A 35 15.25 5.33 -4.06
CA GLY A 35 14.91 6.64 -4.66
C GLY A 35 14.19 6.59 -6.02
N THR A 36 14.00 5.40 -6.61
CA THR A 36 13.30 5.24 -7.91
C THR A 36 11.77 5.18 -7.79
N GLY A 37 11.21 5.35 -6.59
CA GLY A 37 9.77 5.39 -6.37
C GLY A 37 9.08 4.02 -6.41
N LYS A 38 9.72 2.97 -5.86
CA LYS A 38 9.10 1.63 -5.69
C LYS A 38 7.76 1.69 -4.94
N THR A 39 7.68 2.49 -3.87
CA THR A 39 6.44 2.63 -3.09
C THR A 39 5.29 3.21 -3.92
N LEU A 40 5.56 4.05 -4.93
CA LEU A 40 4.52 4.56 -5.82
C LEU A 40 3.89 3.44 -6.66
N ILE A 41 4.68 2.46 -7.09
CA ILE A 41 4.18 1.27 -7.80
C ILE A 41 3.24 0.48 -6.88
N ALA A 42 3.65 0.24 -5.63
CA ALA A 42 2.81 -0.43 -4.64
C ALA A 42 1.51 0.34 -4.35
N ALA A 43 1.56 1.67 -4.27
CA ALA A 43 0.37 2.51 -4.08
C ALA A 43 -0.64 2.35 -5.23
N MET A 44 -0.16 2.34 -6.48
CA MET A 44 -1.00 2.09 -7.66
C MET A 44 -1.64 0.70 -7.63
N LEU A 45 -0.89 -0.34 -7.23
CA LEU A 45 -1.41 -1.70 -7.08
C LEU A 45 -2.49 -1.78 -6.01
N LEU A 46 -2.24 -1.22 -4.83
CA LEU A 46 -3.20 -1.21 -3.70
C LEU A 46 -4.52 -0.52 -4.07
N LEU A 47 -4.45 0.64 -4.75
CA LEU A 47 -5.62 1.34 -5.27
C LEU A 47 -6.43 0.47 -6.22
N LYS A 48 -5.75 -0.17 -7.18
CA LYS A 48 -6.42 -1.00 -8.18
C LYS A 48 -7.04 -2.24 -7.57
N PHE A 49 -6.29 -2.95 -6.72
CA PHE A 49 -6.81 -4.13 -6.04
C PHE A 49 -7.95 -3.81 -5.09
N LYS A 50 -7.91 -2.66 -4.40
CA LYS A 50 -9.04 -2.22 -3.58
C LYS A 50 -10.28 -1.92 -4.41
N SER A 51 -10.12 -1.25 -5.56
CA SER A 51 -11.23 -0.99 -6.48
C SER A 51 -11.84 -2.28 -7.04
N LEU A 52 -11.02 -3.31 -7.31
CA LEU A 52 -11.49 -4.61 -7.78
C LEU A 52 -12.08 -5.47 -6.66
N ASN A 53 -11.59 -5.32 -5.43
CA ASN A 53 -11.93 -6.13 -4.27
C ASN A 53 -12.34 -5.25 -3.07
N PRO A 54 -13.49 -4.54 -3.11
CA PRO A 54 -13.83 -3.53 -2.10
C PRO A 54 -13.93 -4.06 -0.67
N LYS A 55 -14.26 -5.36 -0.50
CA LYS A 55 -14.38 -6.04 0.80
C LYS A 55 -13.02 -6.48 1.38
N HIS A 56 -11.96 -6.47 0.58
CA HIS A 56 -10.64 -6.91 1.00
C HIS A 56 -9.79 -5.72 1.49
N MET A 57 -8.86 -6.05 2.38
CA MET A 57 -7.85 -5.14 2.91
C MET A 57 -6.51 -5.43 2.24
N GLY A 58 -5.78 -4.39 1.83
CA GLY A 58 -4.41 -4.52 1.35
C GLY A 58 -3.43 -4.65 2.51
N LEU A 59 -2.43 -5.52 2.37
CA LEU A 59 -1.37 -5.70 3.35
C LEU A 59 -0.04 -5.16 2.80
N PHE A 60 0.64 -4.32 3.58
CA PHE A 60 1.95 -3.79 3.26
C PHE A 60 2.92 -4.12 4.40
N VAL A 61 3.79 -5.12 4.19
CA VAL A 61 4.71 -5.60 5.22
C VAL A 61 6.06 -4.88 5.11
N VAL A 62 6.61 -4.45 6.24
CA VAL A 62 7.93 -3.82 6.34
C VAL A 62 8.81 -4.50 7.39
N ASP A 63 10.13 -4.28 7.33
CA ASP A 63 11.11 -4.93 8.23
C ASP A 63 11.25 -4.21 9.58
N ARG A 64 11.14 -2.87 9.60
CA ARG A 64 11.41 -2.04 10.79
C ARG A 64 10.25 -1.11 11.12
N ILE A 65 10.14 -0.79 12.41
CA ILE A 65 9.10 0.08 12.96
C ILE A 65 9.05 1.47 12.28
N PRO A 66 10.17 2.19 12.06
CA PRO A 66 10.13 3.49 11.38
C PRO A 66 9.52 3.42 9.98
N LEU A 67 9.72 2.31 9.25
CA LEU A 67 9.16 2.14 7.92
C LEU A 67 7.64 1.97 7.95
N VAL A 68 7.05 1.48 9.05
CA VAL A 68 5.59 1.40 9.18
C VAL A 68 4.99 2.79 9.06
N PHE A 69 5.59 3.76 9.77
CA PHE A 69 5.12 5.14 9.76
C PHE A 69 5.45 5.85 8.45
N GLN A 70 6.69 5.70 7.98
CA GLN A 70 7.15 6.35 6.75
C GLN A 70 6.36 5.90 5.52
N GLN A 71 6.23 4.58 5.30
CA GLN A 71 5.51 4.06 4.15
C GLN A 71 4.00 4.26 4.32
N GLY A 72 3.48 4.14 5.54
CA GLY A 72 2.07 4.44 5.82
C GLY A 72 1.70 5.88 5.50
N HIS A 73 2.51 6.86 5.90
CA HIS A 73 2.29 8.26 5.56
C HIS A 73 2.36 8.49 4.05
N TYR A 74 3.36 7.92 3.38
CA TYR A 74 3.47 8.03 1.93
C TYR A 74 2.24 7.46 1.21
N LEU A 75 1.69 6.34 1.68
CA LEU A 75 0.47 5.76 1.11
C LEU A 75 -0.76 6.65 1.32
N GLU A 76 -0.92 7.28 2.49
CA GLU A 76 -1.99 8.26 2.75
C GLU A 76 -1.82 9.53 1.89
N GLU A 77 -0.59 9.95 1.65
CA GLU A 77 -0.31 11.08 0.77
C GLU A 77 -0.64 10.74 -0.68
N GLN A 78 -0.27 9.55 -1.14
CA GLN A 78 -0.45 9.17 -2.54
C GLN A 78 -1.85 8.67 -2.86
N THR A 79 -2.62 8.18 -1.89
CA THR A 79 -3.90 7.51 -2.12
C THR A 79 -5.00 8.09 -1.21
N ASP A 80 -6.26 7.95 -1.59
CA ASP A 80 -7.39 8.31 -0.72
C ASP A 80 -7.87 7.12 0.14
N LEU A 81 -7.00 6.11 0.34
CA LEU A 81 -7.33 4.91 1.11
C LEU A 81 -7.08 5.11 2.60
N ARG A 82 -7.90 4.50 3.45
CA ARG A 82 -7.74 4.54 4.91
C ARG A 82 -6.61 3.61 5.32
N VAL A 83 -5.48 4.15 5.77
CA VAL A 83 -4.30 3.36 6.13
C VAL A 83 -4.23 3.16 7.64
N SER A 84 -4.02 1.92 8.08
CA SER A 84 -3.69 1.57 9.46
C SER A 84 -2.21 1.24 9.59
N LYS A 85 -1.57 1.75 10.64
CA LYS A 85 -0.14 1.59 10.92
C LYS A 85 0.03 0.84 12.23
N ILE A 86 0.53 -0.40 12.17
CA ILE A 86 0.71 -1.28 13.34
C ILE A 86 2.15 -1.77 13.45
N CYS A 87 2.72 -1.65 14.63
CA CYS A 87 4.04 -2.15 14.98
C CYS A 87 4.04 -2.64 16.44
N GLY A 88 5.14 -3.24 16.89
CA GLY A 88 5.27 -3.77 18.24
C GLY A 88 5.01 -2.73 19.35
N GLU A 89 5.32 -1.46 19.08
CA GLU A 89 5.15 -0.35 20.03
C GLU A 89 3.69 0.10 20.19
N ASN A 90 2.85 -0.10 19.16
CA ASN A 90 1.50 0.45 19.13
C ASN A 90 0.40 -0.59 18.88
N LYS A 91 0.75 -1.89 18.91
CA LYS A 91 -0.19 -3.00 18.84
C LYS A 91 -0.98 -3.06 20.13
N ASN A 92 -2.28 -2.76 20.04
CA ASN A 92 -3.20 -2.85 21.17
C ASN A 92 -4.54 -3.45 20.76
N ARG A 93 -5.32 -3.92 21.74
CA ARG A 93 -6.60 -4.60 21.51
C ARG A 93 -7.59 -3.74 20.72
N LEU A 94 -7.63 -2.43 20.97
CA LEU A 94 -8.53 -1.50 20.29
C LEU A 94 -8.24 -1.41 18.79
N LYS A 95 -6.97 -1.26 18.38
CA LYS A 95 -6.58 -1.26 16.97
C LYS A 95 -6.89 -2.60 16.29
N MET A 96 -6.64 -3.71 16.97
CA MET A 96 -6.98 -5.04 16.43
C MET A 96 -8.50 -5.22 16.27
N GLN A 97 -9.31 -4.70 17.19
CA GLN A 97 -10.77 -4.67 17.04
C GLN A 97 -11.22 -3.80 15.86
N GLN A 98 -10.59 -2.64 15.64
CA GLN A 98 -10.88 -1.79 14.50
C GLN A 98 -10.51 -2.45 13.16
N LEU A 99 -9.43 -3.24 13.12
CA LEU A 99 -9.10 -4.05 11.94
C LEU A 99 -10.18 -5.08 11.64
N ASN A 100 -10.67 -5.79 12.66
CA ASN A 100 -11.75 -6.78 12.50
C ASN A 100 -13.06 -6.15 12.01
N GLN A 101 -13.27 -4.86 12.28
CA GLN A 101 -14.42 -4.08 11.79
C GLN A 101 -14.24 -3.54 10.36
N GLN A 102 -13.15 -3.90 9.66
CA GLN A 102 -12.85 -3.42 8.29
C GLN A 102 -12.87 -1.88 8.16
N LYS A 103 -12.45 -1.17 9.21
CA LYS A 103 -12.39 0.30 9.22
C LYS A 103 -11.26 0.87 8.35
N PHE A 104 -10.35 0.02 7.88
CA PHE A 104 -9.18 0.41 7.09
C PHE A 104 -9.14 -0.36 5.77
N ASP A 105 -8.55 0.28 4.77
CA ASP A 105 -8.38 -0.28 3.43
C ASP A 105 -6.99 -0.88 3.23
N ILE A 106 -5.98 -0.35 3.95
CA ILE A 106 -4.60 -0.84 3.94
C ILE A 106 -4.11 -1.02 5.38
N LEU A 107 -3.42 -2.11 5.66
CA LEU A 107 -2.64 -2.33 6.88
C LEU A 107 -1.15 -2.32 6.54
N VAL A 108 -0.41 -1.39 7.14
CA VAL A 108 1.06 -1.36 7.14
C VAL A 108 1.55 -1.95 8.46
N ILE A 109 2.37 -3.00 8.39
CA ILE A 109 2.75 -3.77 9.57
C ILE A 109 4.18 -4.32 9.50
N THR A 110 4.85 -4.43 10.64
CA THR A 110 6.09 -5.22 10.74
C THR A 110 5.81 -6.71 10.71
N ALA A 111 6.67 -7.50 10.06
CA ALA A 111 6.49 -8.95 9.97
C ALA A 111 6.30 -9.65 11.33
N GLY A 112 7.02 -9.22 12.38
CA GLY A 112 6.86 -9.78 13.74
C GLY A 112 5.55 -9.45 14.46
N CYS A 113 4.64 -8.69 13.82
CA CYS A 113 3.34 -8.34 14.39
C CYS A 113 2.15 -9.01 13.68
N LEU A 114 2.38 -9.68 12.55
CA LEU A 114 1.44 -10.62 11.94
C LEU A 114 1.26 -11.83 12.87
#